data_AF-A0A365HC22-F1
#
_entry.id   AF-A0A365HC22-F1
#
_cell.length_a   1.000
_cell.length_b   1.000
_cell.length_c   1.000
_cell.angle_alpha   90.00
_cell.angle_beta   90.00
_cell.angle_gamma   90.00
#
_symmetry.space_group_name_H-M   'P 1'
#
loop_
_entity.id
_entity.type
_entity.pdbx_description
1 polymer ?
#
loop_
_entity_poly.entity_id
_entity_poly.type
_entity_poly.pdbx_seq_one_letter_code
_entity_poly.pdbx_strand_id
1 'polypeptide(L)' 'MLCLTCRRVRPARDPHDYTPARARLITRHGLCICIFRELFTPPRLSNPIPSQQWQGAPQRE' A
#
# COMPACT_ATOMS: atom_id res chain seq x y z
N MET A 1 -1.05 8.34 -15.94
CA MET A 1 -1.52 7.71 -14.67
C MET A 1 -0.88 6.35 -14.41
N LEU A 2 -0.68 5.48 -15.40
CA LEU A 2 -0.09 4.17 -15.17
C LEU A 2 1.44 4.23 -15.01
N CYS A 3 2.00 3.33 -14.21
CA CYS A 3 3.43 3.10 -14.08
C CYS A 3 3.95 2.35 -15.31
N LEU A 4 5.04 2.83 -15.91
CA LEU A 4 5.61 2.19 -17.10
C LEU A 4 6.24 0.82 -16.81
N THR A 5 6.64 0.58 -15.56
CA THR A 5 7.27 -0.67 -15.12
C THR A 5 6.26 -1.79 -14.88
N CYS A 6 5.20 -1.53 -14.11
CA CYS A 6 4.24 -2.56 -13.70
C CYS A 6 2.84 -2.40 -14.32
N ARG A 7 2.62 -1.35 -15.13
CA ARG A 7 1.34 -1.03 -15.79
C ARG A 7 0.15 -0.84 -14.83
N ARG A 8 0.40 -0.62 -13.53
CA ARG A 8 -0.61 -0.29 -12.49
C ARG A 8 -0.76 1.22 -12.28
N VAL A 9 -1.82 1.68 -11.61
CA VAL A 9 -2.08 3.13 -11.40
C VAL A 9 -1.12 3.74 -10.39
N ARG A 10 -0.38 4.80 -10.77
CA ARG A 10 0.44 5.57 -9.83
C ARG A 10 -0.43 6.32 -8.83
N PRO A 11 -0.06 6.37 -7.53
CA PRO A 11 -0.75 7.15 -6.52
C PRO A 11 -0.96 8.62 -6.94
N ALA A 12 -2.07 9.20 -6.49
CA ALA A 12 -2.31 10.63 -6.62
C ALA A 12 -1.29 11.40 -5.77
N ARG A 13 -0.76 12.51 -6.30
CA ARG A 13 0.05 13.45 -5.51
C ARG A 13 -0.81 14.49 -4.83
N ASP A 14 -1.97 14.77 -5.42
CA ASP A 14 -2.96 15.71 -4.91
C ASP A 14 -4.33 15.01 -4.77
N PRO A 15 -5.10 15.29 -3.70
CA PRO A 15 -6.45 14.75 -3.53
C PRO A 15 -7.41 15.05 -4.68
N HIS A 16 -7.29 16.21 -5.34
CA HIS A 16 -8.12 16.62 -6.46
C HIS A 16 -7.92 15.73 -7.70
N ASP A 17 -6.78 15.04 -7.81
CA ASP A 17 -6.55 14.07 -8.88
C ASP A 17 -7.29 12.73 -8.66
N TYR A 18 -8.02 12.58 -7.56
CA TYR A 18 -8.80 11.38 -7.26
C TYR A 18 -10.16 11.43 -7.98
N THR A 19 -10.12 11.28 -9.29
CA THR A 19 -11.32 11.33 -10.14
C THR A 19 -11.98 9.95 -10.31
N PRO A 20 -13.27 9.88 -10.69
CA PRO A 20 -13.94 8.60 -10.97
C PRO A 20 -13.26 7.76 -12.05
N ALA A 21 -12.67 8.42 -13.06
CA ALA A 21 -11.89 7.73 -14.10
C ALA A 21 -10.67 7.02 -13.50
N ARG A 22 -9.98 7.67 -12.55
CA ARG A 22 -8.85 7.08 -11.83
C ARG A 22 -9.30 5.94 -10.93
N ALA A 23 -10.41 6.09 -10.21
CA ALA A 23 -10.98 5.03 -9.38
C ALA A 23 -11.27 3.77 -10.21
N ARG A 24 -11.87 3.92 -11.40
CA ARG A 24 -12.10 2.80 -12.33
C ARG A 24 -10.79 2.11 -12.74
N LEU A 25 -9.74 2.88 -13.00
CA LEU A 25 -8.42 2.31 -13.32
C LEU A 25 -7.82 1.58 -12.13
N ILE A 26 -8.00 2.09 -10.90
CA ILE A 26 -7.51 1.44 -9.68
C ILE A 26 -8.21 0.09 -9.48
N THR A 27 -9.53 0.02 -9.65
CA THR A 27 -10.28 -1.24 -9.55
C THR A 27 -9.84 -2.27 -10.60
N ARG A 28 -9.52 -1.83 -11.83
CA ARG A 28 -9.13 -2.74 -12.93
C ARG A 28 -7.66 -3.16 -12.91
N HIS A 29 -6.76 -2.26 -12.54
CA HIS A 29 -5.32 -2.47 -12.69
C HIS A 29 -4.55 -2.47 -11.35
N GLY A 30 -5.21 -2.14 -10.24
CA GLY A 30 -4.59 -1.99 -8.94
C GLY A 30 -3.71 -0.74 -8.81
N LEU A 31 -3.25 -0.47 -7.58
CA LEU A 31 -2.30 0.59 -7.27
C LEU A 31 -0.86 0.13 -7.49
N CYS A 32 -0.05 1.03 -8.05
CA CYS A 32 1.37 0.87 -8.21
C CYS A 32 2.08 1.09 -6.87
N ILE A 33 2.97 0.14 -6.52
CA ILE A 33 3.86 0.20 -5.37
C ILE A 33 5.34 0.27 -5.77
N CYS A 34 5.67 0.53 -7.04
CA CYS A 34 7.06 0.54 -7.50
C CYS A 34 7.93 1.56 -6.79
N ILE A 35 7.36 2.70 -6.36
CA ILE A 35 8.08 3.72 -5.56
C ILE A 35 8.54 3.12 -4.21
N PHE A 36 7.79 2.16 -3.66
CA PHE A 36 8.20 1.47 -2.43
C PHE A 36 9.34 0.48 -2.65
N ARG A 37 9.67 0.03 -3.87
CA ARG A 37 10.80 -0.90 -4.06
C ARG A 37 12.17 -0.24 -3.89
N GLU A 38 12.28 1.06 -4.13
CA GLU A 38 13.55 1.79 -3.96
C GLU A 38 13.74 2.28 -2.51
N LEU A 39 12.65 2.52 -1.78
CA LEU A 39 12.68 2.98 -0.38
C LEU A 39 12.50 1.86 0.65
N PHE A 40 11.89 0.75 0.24
CA PHE A 40 11.62 -0.41 1.07
C PHE A 40 12.43 -1.57 0.50
N THR A 41 13.74 -1.55 0.74
CA THR A 41 14.47 -2.81 0.86
C THR A 41 13.87 -3.46 2.11
N PRO A 42 13.03 -4.51 2.01
CA PRO A 42 12.58 -5.17 3.22
C PRO A 42 13.85 -5.59 3.96
N PRO A 43 14.01 -5.26 5.26
CA PRO A 43 15.08 -5.88 6.02
C PRO A 43 14.93 -7.38 5.78
N ARG A 44 16.01 -8.06 5.36
CA ARG A 44 15.98 -9.51 5.21
C ARG A 44 15.36 -10.04 6.51
N LEU A 45 14.19 -10.67 6.41
CA LEU A 45 13.55 -11.37 7.52
C LEU A 45 14.46 -12.54 7.89
N SER A 46 15.57 -12.27 8.57
CA SER A 46 16.40 -13.29 9.20
C SER A 46 15.89 -13.64 10.59
N ASN A 47 14.83 -12.98 11.09
CA ASN A 47 14.15 -13.38 12.31
C ASN A 47 12.64 -13.46 12.07
N PRO A 48 11.99 -14.62 12.34
CA PRO A 48 10.54 -14.69 12.38
C PRO A 48 10.02 -13.79 13.51
N ILE A 49 9.04 -12.94 13.19
CA ILE A 49 8.31 -12.16 14.20
C ILE A 49 7.57 -13.16 15.11
N PRO A 50 7.79 -13.14 16.44
CA PRO A 50 6.98 -13.95 17.35
C PRO A 50 5.52 -13.47 17.29
N SER A 51 4.61 -14.41 17.05
CA SER A 51 3.16 -14.22 17.10
C SER A 51 2.68 -13.99 18.54
N GLN A 52 3.04 -12.86 19.16
CA GLN A 52 2.60 -12.42 20.49
C GLN A 52 2.58 -10.88 20.42
N GLN A 53 1.53 -10.13 20.73
CA GLN A 53 0.37 -10.37 21.56
C GLN A 53 -0.44 -9.06 21.46
N TRP A 54 -1.64 -9.09 20.89
CA TRP A 54 -2.58 -7.96 21.01
C TRP A 54 -3.07 -7.94 22.46
N GLN A 55 -2.37 -7.23 23.33
CA GLN A 55 -2.80 -6.90 24.68
C GLN A 55 -3.61 -5.61 24.63
N GLY A 56 -4.93 -5.71 24.79
CA GLY A 56 -5.75 -4.60 25.26
C GLY A 56 -7.07 -4.43 24.54
N ALA A 57 -8.14 -4.90 25.18
CA ALA A 57 -9.33 -4.06 25.33
C ALA A 57 -9.69 -4.09 26.83
N PRO A 58 -9.69 -2.95 27.55
CA PRO A 58 -10.19 -2.91 28.91
C PRO A 58 -11.70 -3.20 28.88
N GLN A 59 -12.15 -4.24 29.58
CA GLN A 59 -13.56 -4.35 29.95
C GLN A 59 -13.87 -3.22 30.92
N ARG A 60 -14.74 -2.31 30.51
CA ARG A 60 -15.39 -1.37 31.42
C ARG A 60 -16.45 -2.14 32.21
N GLU A 61 -16.46 -1.89 33.52
CA GLU A 61 -17.31 -2.45 34.59
C GLU A 61 -18.79 -2.71 34.22
#